data_AF-A0A3N5RRL9-F1
#
_entry.id   AF-A0A3N5RRL9-F1
#
_cell.length_a   1.000
_cell.length_b   1.000
_cell.length_c   1.000
_cell.angle_alpha   90.00
_cell.angle_beta   90.00
_cell.angle_gamma   90.00
#
_symmetry.space_group_name_H-M   'P 1'
#
loop_
_entity.id
_entity.type
_entity.pdbx_description
1 polymer ?
#
loop_
_entity_poly.entity_id
_entity_poly.type
_entity_poly.pdbx_seq_one_letter_code
_entity_poly.pdbx_strand_id
1 'polypeptide(L)' 'MKREKYSKDFKARVAIEALRGEMTIHELAQQHGVHPKFISE' A
#
# COMPACT_ATOMS: atom_id res chain seq x y z
N MET A 1 7.35 12.61 -15.40
CA MET A 1 7.02 11.93 -14.12
C MET A 1 5.56 11.46 -14.20
N LYS A 2 5.31 10.21 -14.61
CA LYS A 2 3.94 9.66 -14.66
C LYS A 2 3.56 9.26 -13.23
N ARG A 3 2.58 9.93 -12.63
CA ARG A 3 1.95 9.47 -11.39
C ARG A 3 1.02 8.31 -11.77
N GLU A 4 1.45 7.09 -11.52
CA GLU A 4 0.54 5.94 -11.54
C GLU A 4 -0.42 6.11 -10.36
N LYS A 5 -1.69 6.39 -10.67
CA LYS A 5 -2.73 6.49 -9.65
C LYS A 5 -3.16 5.08 -9.29
N TYR A 6 -2.76 4.61 -8.12
CA TYR A 6 -3.32 3.38 -7.56
C TYR A 6 -4.80 3.60 -7.25
N SER A 7 -5.65 2.65 -7.66
CA SER A 7 -7.09 2.69 -7.39
C SER A 7 -7.36 2.72 -5.89
N LYS A 8 -8.41 3.42 -5.46
CA LYS A 8 -8.84 3.50 -4.04
C LYS A 8 -9.03 2.10 -3.41
N ASP A 9 -9.47 1.15 -4.21
CA ASP A 9 -9.66 -0.25 -3.83
C ASP A 9 -8.35 -0.93 -3.40
N PHE A 10 -7.26 -0.62 -4.10
CA PHE A 10 -5.93 -1.13 -3.77
C PHE A 10 -5.44 -0.55 -2.44
N LYS A 11 -5.59 0.76 -2.24
CA LYS A 11 -5.25 1.40 -0.96
C LYS A 11 -6.06 0.84 0.21
N ALA A 12 -7.35 0.56 0.01
CA ALA A 12 -8.22 -0.01 1.04
C ALA A 12 -7.78 -1.42 1.45
N ARG A 13 -7.47 -2.29 0.49
CA ARG A 13 -6.94 -3.64 0.77
C ARG A 13 -5.64 -3.59 1.56
N VAL A 14 -4.69 -2.78 1.10
CA VAL A 14 -3.39 -2.64 1.77
C VAL A 14 -3.53 -2.03 3.16
N ALA A 15 -4.42 -1.05 3.36
CA ALA A 15 -4.70 -0.49 4.68
C ALA A 15 -5.31 -1.52 5.64
N ILE A 16 -6.20 -2.40 5.16
CA ILE A 16 -6.78 -3.48 5.97
C ILE A 16 -5.71 -4.50 6.36
N GLU A 17 -4.82 -4.89 5.44
CA GLU A 17 -3.70 -5.79 5.74
C GLU A 17 -2.72 -5.16 6.73
N ALA A 18 -2.40 -3.88 6.58
CA ALA A 18 -1.57 -3.14 7.52
C ALA A 18 -2.21 -3.06 8.92
N LEU A 19 -3.53 -2.90 9.01
CA LEU A 19 -4.28 -2.88 10.26
C LEU A 19 -4.38 -4.25 10.94
N ARG A 20 -4.34 -5.35 10.17
CA ARG A 20 -4.30 -6.71 10.72
C ARG A 20 -2.98 -7.02 11.42
N GLY A 21 -1.93 -6.21 11.18
CA GLY A 21 -0.63 -6.37 11.83
C GLY A 21 0.16 -7.60 11.34
N GLU A 22 -0.31 -8.25 10.27
CA GLU A 22 0.33 -9.43 9.68
C GLU A 22 1.57 -9.03 8.86
N MET A 23 1.62 -7.81 8.32
CA MET A 23 2.74 -7.27 7.58
C MET A 23 2.90 -5.77 7.82
N THR A 24 4.14 -5.30 7.87
CA THR A 24 4.43 -3.87 7.96
C THR A 24 4.11 -3.15 6.64
N ILE A 25 3.88 -1.84 6.70
CA ILE A 25 3.65 -0.99 5.53
C ILE A 25 4.79 -1.13 4.49
N HIS A 26 6.02 -1.41 4.94
CA HIS A 26 7.19 -1.62 4.09
C HIS A 26 7.19 -2.98 3.38
N GLU A 27 6.68 -4.03 4.02
CA GLU A 27 6.55 -5.36 3.42
C GLU A 27 5.42 -5.38 2.41
N LEU A 28 4.27 -4.78 2.74
CA LEU A 28 3.15 -4.62 1.82
C LEU A 28 3.53 -3.76 0.60
N ALA A 29 4.29 -2.69 0.84
CA ALA A 29 4.90 -1.88 -0.21
C ALA A 29 5.74 -2.72 -1.18
N GLN A 30 6.67 -3.53 -0.65
CA GLN A 30 7.51 -4.39 -1.48
C GLN A 30 6.71 -5.47 -2.21
N GLN A 31 5.76 -6.11 -1.53
CA GLN A 31 4.97 -7.22 -2.06
C GLN A 31 4.07 -6.77 -3.23
N HIS A 32 3.55 -5.55 -3.16
CA HIS A 32 2.70 -4.98 -4.19
C HIS A 32 3.44 -4.02 -5.14
N GLY A 33 4.76 -3.87 -5.00
CA GLY A 33 5.57 -2.96 -5.83
C GLY A 33 5.19 -1.48 -5.68
N VAL A 34 4.62 -1.10 -4.55
CA VAL A 34 4.21 0.27 -4.22
C VAL A 34 5.23 0.91 -3.31
N HIS A 35 5.53 2.19 -3.50
CA HIS A 35 6.32 2.92 -2.52
C HIS A 35 5.50 3.09 -1.22
N PRO A 36 6.06 2.84 -0.01
CA PRO A 36 5.32 2.86 1.26
C PRO A 36 4.53 4.15 1.50
N LYS A 37 5.08 5.27 1.03
CA LYS A 37 4.45 6.60 1.03
C LYS A 37 3.05 6.64 0.39
N PHE A 38 2.76 5.76 -0.58
CA PHE A 38 1.44 5.70 -1.24
C PHE A 38 0.39 4.94 -0.43
N ILE A 39 0.81 4.20 0.60
CA ILE A 39 -0.06 3.41 1.47
C ILE A 39 -0.47 4.25 2.69
N SER A 40 0.38 5.17 3.16
CA SER A 40 0.10 6.04 4.30
C SER A 40 -0.74 7.28 3.98
N GLU A 41 -0.96 7.60 2.71
CA GLU A 41 -1.61 8.85 2.22
C GLU A 41 -2.99 8.59 1.59
#